data_AF-A0A5R8Z2S1-F1
#
_entry.id   AF-A0A5R8Z2S1-F1
#
_cell.length_a   1.000
_cell.length_b   1.000
_cell.length_c   1.000
_cell.angle_alpha   90.00
_cell.angle_beta   90.00
_cell.angle_gamma   90.00
#
_symmetry.space_group_name_H-M   'P 1'
#
loop_
_entity.id
_entity.type
_entity.pdbx_description
1 polymer ?
#
loop_
_entity_poly.entity_id
_entity_poly.type
_entity_poly.pdbx_seq_one_letter_code
_entity_poly.pdbx_strand_id
1 'polypeptide(L)'
;MIEGRNESYASSNDPGGAPSGGVYEWFRRGMKLLEEGSPAAAAAILEHAAQAEPGSRSIREALARAQFNSRRYDEAAGSFRWIVDANPTEDYAYFGLGMALWRSGDIEAAQEPLAMAVAMRPLRHYVSALKQVRATLRARRA
;
A
#
# COMPACT_ATOMS: atom_id res chain seq x y z
N MET A 1 43.44 -6.76 -20.49
CA MET A 1 42.34 -6.80 -21.46
C MET A 1 41.10 -7.28 -20.73
N ILE A 2 40.02 -6.49 -20.83
CA ILE A 2 38.73 -6.74 -20.20
C ILE A 2 37.96 -7.67 -21.14
N GLU A 3 37.71 -8.92 -20.75
CA GLU A 3 36.71 -9.74 -21.43
C GLU A 3 35.40 -9.66 -20.64
N GLY A 4 34.41 -9.07 -21.31
CA GLY A 4 33.09 -8.78 -20.78
C GLY A 4 32.38 -10.06 -20.37
N ARG A 5 32.11 -10.16 -19.06
CA ARG A 5 31.14 -11.09 -18.51
C ARG A 5 29.74 -10.56 -18.88
N ASN A 6 29.31 -10.91 -20.08
CA ASN A 6 27.94 -10.68 -20.55
C ASN A 6 27.03 -11.69 -19.82
N GLU A 7 26.58 -11.32 -18.63
CA GLU A 7 25.53 -12.03 -17.90
C GLU A 7 24.21 -11.82 -18.65
N SER A 8 24.01 -12.67 -19.65
CA SER A 8 22.73 -12.88 -20.30
C SER A 8 21.75 -13.35 -19.23
N TYR A 9 20.91 -12.44 -18.75
CA TYR A 9 19.70 -12.77 -18.01
C TYR A 9 18.82 -13.59 -18.93
N ALA A 10 19.01 -14.91 -18.84
CA ALA A 10 18.25 -15.89 -19.55
C ALA A 10 16.77 -15.61 -19.34
N SER A 11 16.07 -15.49 -20.46
CA SER A 11 14.62 -15.48 -20.56
C SER A 11 14.09 -16.71 -19.84
N SER A 12 13.72 -16.58 -18.57
CA SER A 12 13.00 -17.61 -17.83
C SER A 12 11.54 -17.52 -18.26
N ASN A 13 11.19 -18.32 -19.27
CA ASN A 13 9.83 -18.79 -19.46
C ASN A 13 9.44 -19.54 -18.18
N ASP A 14 8.77 -18.85 -17.26
CA ASP A 14 8.17 -19.43 -16.08
C ASP A 14 6.76 -19.90 -16.45
N PRO A 15 6.40 -21.19 -16.29
CA PRO A 15 5.10 -21.73 -16.70
C PRO A 15 3.93 -21.31 -15.79
N GLY A 16 4.11 -20.27 -14.96
CA GLY A 16 3.21 -19.86 -13.88
C GLY A 16 2.68 -18.44 -13.98
N GLY A 17 2.32 -17.94 -15.16
CA GLY A 17 1.53 -16.69 -15.33
C GLY A 17 2.12 -15.40 -14.77
N ALA A 18 3.33 -15.40 -14.20
CA ALA A 18 3.97 -14.24 -13.61
C ALA A 18 4.50 -13.28 -14.69
N PRO A 19 4.44 -11.96 -14.47
CA PRO A 19 4.97 -10.98 -15.41
C PRO A 19 6.48 -11.13 -15.58
N SER A 20 7.01 -10.85 -16.77
CA SER A 20 8.45 -10.96 -17.06
C SER A 20 9.28 -10.04 -16.14
N GLY A 21 10.44 -10.53 -15.67
CA GLY A 21 11.35 -9.82 -14.78
C GLY A 21 11.39 -10.40 -13.36
N GLY A 22 12.26 -9.85 -12.51
CA GLY A 22 12.35 -10.21 -11.08
C GLY A 22 11.63 -9.22 -10.16
N VAL A 23 11.61 -9.52 -8.86
CA VAL A 23 10.92 -8.71 -7.82
C VAL A 23 11.27 -7.23 -7.89
N TYR A 24 12.56 -6.90 -8.04
CA TYR A 24 13.01 -5.51 -8.17
C TYR A 24 12.42 -4.81 -9.40
N GLU A 25 12.34 -5.49 -10.54
CA GLU A 25 11.76 -4.93 -11.76
C GLU A 25 10.23 -4.77 -11.63
N TRP A 26 9.56 -5.74 -11.00
CA TRP A 26 8.13 -5.63 -10.70
C TRP A 26 7.85 -4.44 -9.77
N PHE A 27 8.63 -4.28 -8.69
CA PHE A 27 8.50 -3.15 -7.79
C PHE A 27 8.70 -1.82 -8.51
N ARG A 28 9.79 -1.70 -9.31
CA ARG A 28 10.07 -0.48 -10.08
C ARG A 28 8.96 -0.15 -11.08
N ARG A 29 8.45 -1.15 -11.78
CA ARG A 29 7.32 -0.99 -12.72
C ARG A 29 6.04 -0.59 -12.00
N GLY A 30 5.76 -1.20 -10.85
CA GLY A 30 4.61 -0.85 -10.00
C GLY A 30 4.66 0.60 -9.53
N MET A 31 5.83 1.06 -9.09
CA MET A 31 6.05 2.46 -8.72
C MET A 31 5.85 3.42 -9.89
N LYS A 32 6.41 3.09 -11.07
CA LYS A 32 6.18 3.88 -12.29
C LYS A 32 4.70 3.95 -12.68
N LEU A 33 3.98 2.83 -12.60
CA LEU A 33 2.54 2.80 -12.89
C LEU A 33 1.72 3.65 -11.90
N LEU A 34 2.15 3.75 -10.63
CA LEU A 34 1.53 4.67 -9.68
C LEU A 34 1.76 6.14 -10.06
N GLU A 35 2.97 6.49 -10.51
CA GLU A 35 3.31 7.83 -10.99
C GLU A 35 2.51 8.21 -12.24
N GLU A 36 2.30 7.24 -13.14
CA GLU A 36 1.50 7.40 -14.37
C GLU A 36 -0.01 7.37 -14.12
N GLY A 37 -0.47 7.27 -12.87
CA GLY A 37 -1.90 7.27 -12.54
C GLY A 37 -2.64 5.98 -12.95
N SER A 38 -1.92 4.86 -13.07
CA SER A 38 -2.43 3.53 -13.42
C SER A 38 -2.43 2.58 -12.20
N PRO A 39 -3.18 2.88 -11.12
CA PRO A 39 -3.04 2.17 -9.84
C PRO A 39 -3.52 0.72 -9.88
N ALA A 40 -4.48 0.37 -10.74
CA ALA A 40 -4.95 -1.01 -10.86
C ALA A 40 -3.87 -1.92 -11.48
N ALA A 41 -3.21 -1.44 -12.54
CA ALA A 41 -2.08 -2.14 -13.14
C ALA A 41 -0.88 -2.21 -12.17
N ALA A 42 -0.64 -1.13 -11.42
CA ALA A 42 0.40 -1.12 -10.39
C ALA A 42 0.12 -2.20 -9.34
N ALA A 43 -1.12 -2.31 -8.83
CA ALA A 43 -1.48 -3.30 -7.82
C ALA A 43 -1.25 -4.73 -8.32
N ALA A 44 -1.65 -5.05 -9.56
CA ALA A 44 -1.45 -6.39 -10.13
C ALA A 44 0.05 -6.79 -10.17
N ILE A 45 0.94 -5.90 -10.61
CA ILE A 45 2.38 -6.18 -10.64
C ILE A 45 2.97 -6.23 -9.23
N LEU A 46 2.54 -5.34 -8.33
CA LEU A 46 3.02 -5.29 -6.95
C LEU A 46 2.55 -6.47 -6.11
N GLU A 47 1.42 -7.11 -6.45
CA GLU A 47 0.98 -8.37 -5.83
C GLU A 47 1.96 -9.50 -6.10
N HIS A 48 2.45 -9.65 -7.33
CA HIS A 48 3.49 -10.62 -7.64
C HIS A 48 4.78 -10.35 -6.85
N ALA A 49 5.18 -9.07 -6.74
CA ALA A 49 6.33 -8.67 -5.93
C ALA A 49 6.13 -8.98 -4.45
N ALA A 50 4.94 -8.71 -3.90
CA ALA A 50 4.62 -8.98 -2.50
C ALA A 50 4.51 -10.47 -2.19
N GLN A 51 4.09 -11.29 -3.15
CA GLN A 51 4.07 -12.76 -3.01
C GLN A 51 5.49 -13.34 -3.01
N ALA A 52 6.37 -12.84 -3.86
CA ALA A 52 7.76 -13.30 -3.94
C ALA A 52 8.61 -12.81 -2.74
N GLU A 53 8.34 -11.61 -2.22
CA GLU A 53 9.01 -11.05 -1.03
C GLU A 53 8.00 -10.59 0.02
N PRO A 54 7.38 -11.53 0.77
CA PRO A 54 6.31 -11.19 1.72
C PRO A 54 6.79 -10.32 2.89
N GLY A 55 8.08 -10.35 3.25
CA GLY A 55 8.65 -9.53 4.31
C GLY A 55 9.02 -8.10 3.91
N SER A 56 8.92 -7.74 2.62
CA SER A 56 9.36 -6.43 2.14
C SER A 56 8.33 -5.35 2.45
N ARG A 57 8.63 -4.52 3.46
CA ARG A 57 7.77 -3.38 3.85
C ARG A 57 7.54 -2.40 2.71
N SER A 58 8.60 -2.07 1.96
CA SER A 58 8.52 -1.11 0.85
C SER A 58 7.62 -1.59 -0.28
N ILE A 59 7.69 -2.89 -0.62
CA ILE A 59 6.79 -3.49 -1.61
C ILE A 59 5.35 -3.46 -1.10
N ARG A 60 5.12 -3.82 0.17
CA ARG A 60 3.78 -3.81 0.74
C ARG A 60 3.17 -2.42 0.85
N GLU A 61 3.97 -1.40 1.15
CA GLU A 61 3.52 -0.01 1.15
C GLU A 61 3.13 0.47 -0.26
N ALA A 62 3.95 0.17 -1.27
CA ALA A 62 3.61 0.48 -2.66
C ALA A 62 2.32 -0.22 -3.08
N LEU A 63 2.15 -1.50 -2.71
CA LEU A 63 0.93 -2.26 -2.97
C LEU A 63 -0.28 -1.63 -2.28
N ALA A 64 -0.16 -1.27 -0.99
CA ALA A 64 -1.23 -0.62 -0.23
C ALA A 64 -1.68 0.69 -0.90
N ARG A 65 -0.72 1.52 -1.35
CA ARG A 65 -0.99 2.75 -2.11
C ARG A 65 -1.71 2.46 -3.43
N ALA A 66 -1.26 1.45 -4.17
CA ALA A 66 -1.89 1.05 -5.43
C ALA A 66 -3.32 0.53 -5.23
N GLN A 67 -3.53 -0.31 -4.22
CA GLN A 67 -4.85 -0.81 -3.82
C GLN A 67 -5.78 0.34 -3.43
N PHE A 68 -5.32 1.27 -2.59
CA PHE A 68 -6.11 2.42 -2.18
C PHE A 68 -6.50 3.31 -3.36
N ASN A 69 -5.54 3.63 -4.24
CA ASN A 69 -5.77 4.47 -5.41
C ASN A 69 -6.66 3.80 -6.47
N SER A 70 -6.66 2.46 -6.51
CA SER A 70 -7.56 1.66 -7.36
C SER A 70 -8.91 1.35 -6.69
N ARG A 71 -9.20 1.97 -5.53
CA ARG A 71 -10.44 1.80 -4.75
C ARG A 71 -10.66 0.40 -4.16
N ARG A 72 -9.61 -0.42 -4.11
CA ARG A 72 -9.59 -1.73 -3.43
C ARG A 72 -9.33 -1.51 -1.94
N TYR A 73 -10.29 -0.89 -1.26
CA TYR A 73 -10.09 -0.35 0.09
C TYR A 73 -9.88 -1.43 1.16
N ASP A 74 -10.60 -2.54 1.11
CA ASP A 74 -10.43 -3.63 2.08
C ASP A 74 -9.04 -4.27 1.98
N GLU A 75 -8.54 -4.44 0.76
CA GLU A 75 -7.21 -4.98 0.52
C GLU A 75 -6.12 -4.00 0.94
N ALA A 76 -6.31 -2.71 0.65
CA ALA A 76 -5.42 -1.65 1.14
C ALA A 76 -5.38 -1.64 2.67
N ALA A 77 -6.53 -1.79 3.34
CA ALA A 77 -6.60 -1.88 4.79
C ALA A 77 -5.82 -3.09 5.32
N GLY A 78 -5.91 -4.25 4.66
CA GLY A 78 -5.09 -5.43 4.98
C GLY A 78 -3.59 -5.16 4.85
N SER A 79 -3.16 -4.55 3.74
CA SER A 79 -1.75 -4.21 3.50
C SER A 79 -1.22 -3.19 4.51
N PHE A 80 -1.97 -2.12 4.81
CA PHE A 80 -1.57 -1.15 5.82
C PHE A 80 -1.59 -1.73 7.23
N ARG A 81 -2.55 -2.61 7.55
CA ARG A 81 -2.60 -3.30 8.85
C ARG A 81 -1.34 -4.12 9.08
N TRP A 82 -0.90 -4.87 8.07
CA TRP A 82 0.37 -5.60 8.16
C TRP A 82 1.56 -4.68 8.45
N ILE A 83 1.59 -3.47 7.85
CA ILE A 83 2.70 -2.52 8.07
C ILE A 83 2.68 -1.97 9.49
N VAL A 84 1.51 -1.62 10.04
CA VAL A 84 1.43 -1.12 11.43
C VAL A 84 1.73 -2.21 12.46
N ASP A 85 1.35 -3.46 12.18
CA ASP A 85 1.66 -4.60 13.05
C ASP A 85 3.17 -4.89 13.07
N ALA A 86 3.84 -4.75 11.92
CA ALA A 86 5.28 -4.96 11.79
C ALA A 86 6.11 -3.77 12.28
N ASN A 87 5.61 -2.54 12.10
CA ASN A 87 6.25 -1.32 12.54
C ASN A 87 5.23 -0.32 13.13
N PRO A 88 5.01 -0.38 14.45
CA PRO A 88 4.04 0.48 15.13
C PRO A 88 4.40 1.98 15.19
N THR A 89 5.52 2.42 14.61
CA THR A 89 5.97 3.82 14.65
C THR A 89 5.82 4.58 13.34
N GLU A 90 5.16 4.00 12.33
CA GLU A 90 4.99 4.61 11.01
C GLU A 90 3.65 5.38 10.92
N ASP A 91 3.68 6.71 11.05
CA ASP A 91 2.47 7.55 11.03
C ASP A 91 1.69 7.42 9.72
N TYR A 92 2.40 7.28 8.60
CA TYR A 92 1.78 7.15 7.29
C TYR A 92 0.96 5.86 7.14
N ALA A 93 1.42 4.75 7.70
CA ALA A 93 0.70 3.48 7.64
C ALA A 93 -0.59 3.52 8.46
N TYR A 94 -0.57 4.14 9.64
CA TYR A 94 -1.79 4.38 10.43
C TYR A 94 -2.78 5.29 9.70
N PHE A 95 -2.29 6.34 9.05
CA PHE A 95 -3.14 7.20 8.22
C PHE A 95 -3.75 6.43 7.05
N GLY A 96 -2.94 5.65 6.33
CA GLY A 96 -3.38 4.79 5.23
C GLY A 96 -4.44 3.79 5.65
N LEU A 97 -4.23 3.10 6.78
CA LEU A 97 -5.20 2.17 7.37
C LEU A 97 -6.52 2.86 7.69
N GLY A 98 -6.47 3.98 8.40
CA GLY A 98 -7.67 4.73 8.77
C GLY A 98 -8.45 5.26 7.56
N MET A 99 -7.75 5.77 6.56
CA MET A 99 -8.36 6.18 5.30
C MET A 99 -8.98 5.02 4.53
N ALA A 100 -8.31 3.86 4.48
CA ALA A 100 -8.82 2.67 3.80
C ALA A 100 -10.11 2.17 4.47
N LEU A 101 -10.12 2.04 5.80
CA LEU A 101 -11.31 1.62 6.57
C LEU A 101 -12.48 2.60 6.40
N TRP A 102 -12.20 3.90 6.44
CA TRP A 102 -13.25 4.90 6.25
C TRP A 102 -13.88 4.79 4.85
N ARG A 103 -13.07 4.50 3.83
CA ARG A 103 -13.50 4.41 2.43
C ARG A 103 -14.15 3.06 2.08
N SER A 104 -13.83 1.98 2.80
CA SER A 104 -14.57 0.72 2.70
C SER A 104 -15.89 0.72 3.46
N GLY A 105 -16.11 1.72 4.32
CA GLY A 105 -17.37 1.92 5.05
C GLY A 105 -17.33 1.47 6.51
N ASP A 106 -16.21 0.89 6.96
CA ASP A 106 -15.92 0.58 8.36
C ASP A 106 -15.45 1.85 9.09
N ILE A 107 -16.38 2.81 9.21
CA ILE A 107 -16.11 4.13 9.77
C ILE A 107 -15.77 4.03 11.27
N GLU A 108 -16.39 3.06 11.95
CA GLU A 108 -16.17 2.76 13.34
C GLU A 108 -14.71 2.35 13.59
N ALA A 109 -14.15 1.43 12.80
CA ALA A 109 -12.75 1.03 12.92
C ALA A 109 -11.75 2.09 12.42
N ALA A 110 -12.17 3.00 11.52
CA ALA A 110 -11.29 4.04 10.98
C ALA A 110 -10.80 5.06 12.03
N GLN A 111 -11.55 5.25 13.12
CA GLN A 111 -11.28 6.31 14.09
C GLN A 111 -9.93 6.12 14.80
N GLU A 112 -9.62 4.90 15.23
CA GLU A 112 -8.43 4.62 16.04
C GLU A 112 -7.13 4.80 15.24
N PRO A 113 -6.97 4.22 14.03
CA PRO A 113 -5.76 4.43 13.24
C PRO A 113 -5.53 5.90 12.88
N LEU A 114 -6.60 6.65 12.55
CA LEU A 114 -6.47 8.10 12.31
C LEU A 114 -6.08 8.87 13.57
N ALA A 115 -6.55 8.46 14.75
CA ALA A 115 -6.14 9.06 16.02
C ALA A 115 -4.66 8.79 16.32
N MET A 116 -4.18 7.57 16.08
CA MET A 116 -2.77 7.22 16.22
C MET A 116 -1.89 8.03 15.26
N ALA A 117 -2.27 8.14 13.98
CA ALA A 117 -1.55 8.95 13.01
C ALA A 117 -1.43 10.42 13.45
N VAL A 118 -2.53 11.02 13.95
CA VAL A 118 -2.52 12.40 14.47
C VAL A 118 -1.64 12.55 15.72
N ALA A 119 -1.67 11.56 16.62
CA ALA A 119 -0.87 11.57 17.85
C ALA A 119 0.63 11.49 17.55
N MET A 120 1.02 10.69 16.55
CA MET A 120 2.41 10.57 16.09
C MET A 120 2.86 11.82 15.33
N ARG A 121 2.04 12.28 14.37
CA ARG A 121 2.34 13.46 13.56
C ARG A 121 1.07 14.25 13.23
N PRO A 122 0.86 15.43 13.82
CA PRO A 122 -0.37 16.21 13.67
C PRO A 122 -0.42 17.00 12.35
N LEU A 123 -0.28 16.33 11.21
CA LEU A 123 -0.41 16.96 9.91
C LEU A 123 -1.84 17.44 9.69
N ARG A 124 -2.00 18.57 9.01
CA ARG A 124 -3.31 19.17 8.73
C ARG A 124 -4.29 18.17 8.12
N HIS A 125 -3.85 17.35 7.16
CA HIS A 125 -4.72 16.39 6.48
C HIS A 125 -5.07 15.19 7.37
N TYR A 126 -4.20 14.76 8.30
CA TYR A 126 -4.53 13.71 9.27
C TYR A 126 -5.60 14.20 10.24
N VAL A 127 -5.42 15.40 10.78
CA VAL A 127 -6.37 16.04 11.70
C VAL A 127 -7.72 16.22 11.01
N SER A 128 -7.75 16.68 9.76
CA SER A 128 -8.97 16.83 8.98
C SER A 128 -9.69 15.49 8.75
N ALA A 129 -8.96 14.42 8.42
CA ALA A 129 -9.54 13.10 8.23
C ALA A 129 -10.19 12.57 9.53
N LEU A 130 -9.47 12.65 10.66
CA LEU A 130 -10.00 12.23 11.96
C LEU A 130 -11.24 13.01 12.37
N LYS A 131 -11.26 14.33 12.12
CA LYS A 131 -12.44 15.18 12.38
C LYS A 131 -13.65 14.74 11.57
N GLN A 132 -13.47 14.41 10.29
CA GLN A 132 -14.56 13.97 9.41
C GLN A 132 -15.13 12.62 9.88
N VAL A 133 -14.28 11.63 10.15
CA VAL A 133 -14.72 10.33 10.67
C VAL A 133 -15.52 10.48 11.97
N ARG A 134 -15.00 11.27 12.93
CA ARG A 134 -15.71 11.53 14.20
C ARG A 134 -17.05 12.24 14.00
N ALA A 135 -17.14 13.19 13.07
CA ALA A 135 -18.38 13.88 12.75
C ALA A 135 -19.42 12.91 12.15
N THR A 136 -19.00 12.05 11.21
CA THR A 136 -19.87 11.02 10.62
C THR A 136 -20.39 10.04 11.67
N LEU A 137 -19.54 9.56 12.58
CA LEU A 137 -19.96 8.66 13.66
C LEU A 137 -20.96 9.30 14.62
N ARG A 138 -20.79 10.59 14.94
CA ARG A 138 -21.76 11.32 15.76
C ARG A 138 -23.12 11.44 15.07
N ALA A 139 -23.13 11.75 13.78
CA ALA A 139 -24.35 11.87 12.99
C ALA A 139 -25.10 10.52 12.85
N ARG A 140 -24.39 9.39 12.80
CA ARG A 140 -24.99 8.04 12.74
C ARG A 140 -25.65 7.59 14.06
N ARG A 141 -25.27 8.21 15.18
CA ARG A 141 -25.74 7.86 16.53
C ARG A 141 -26.86 8.77 17.04
N ALA A 142 -27.15 9.85 16.31
CA ALA A 142 -28.22 10.80 16.60
C ALA A 142 -29.50 10.38 15.88
#